data_AF-A0A5J6PUN1-F1
#
_entry.id   AF-A0A5J6PUN1-F1
#
_cell.length_a   1.000
_cell.length_b   1.000
_cell.length_c   1.000
_cell.angle_alpha   90.00
_cell.angle_beta   90.00
_cell.angle_gamma   90.00
#
_symmetry.space_group_name_H-M   'P 1'
#
loop_
_entity.id
_entity.type
_entity.pdbx_description
1 polymer ?
#
loop_
_entity_poly.entity_id
_entity_poly.type
_entity_poly.pdbx_seq_one_letter_code
_entity_poly.pdbx_strand_id
1 'polypeptide(L)'
;MNKPLCLAMAALLGLAACSAERVSNFPSYKLKVIQGNELDARAVASLQPGMSRDQVQLLLGTPLLRDPFHNDRWDYTYNTSRNGIVSEQRTLTLYFNNDQLVRAEGDAIQYAIQQLEAEQAAAAQQQQP
;
A
#
# COMPACT_ATOMS: atom_id res chain seq x y z
N MET A 1 -43.23 45.41 -23.46
CA MET A 1 -43.00 45.76 -22.03
C MET A 1 -42.78 44.48 -21.23
N ASN A 2 -41.72 43.73 -21.54
CA ASN A 2 -41.51 42.35 -21.07
C ASN A 2 -40.02 41.92 -21.09
N LYS A 3 -39.11 42.82 -21.48
CA LYS A 3 -37.66 42.61 -21.41
C LYS A 3 -37.13 42.30 -20.00
N PRO A 4 -37.60 42.94 -18.89
CA PRO A 4 -37.11 42.58 -17.56
C PRO A 4 -37.63 41.21 -17.08
N LEU A 5 -38.80 40.78 -17.56
CA LEU A 5 -39.36 39.46 -17.23
C LEU A 5 -38.52 38.32 -17.83
N CYS A 6 -38.09 38.44 -19.09
CA CYS A 6 -37.22 37.45 -19.73
C CYS A 6 -35.85 37.37 -19.05
N LEU A 7 -35.32 38.51 -18.59
CA LEU A 7 -34.01 38.58 -17.93
C LEU A 7 -34.06 37.96 -16.53
N ALA A 8 -35.15 38.16 -15.79
CA ALA A 8 -35.40 37.52 -14.49
C ALA A 8 -35.56 35.99 -14.63
N MET A 9 -36.25 35.53 -15.67
CA MET A 9 -36.46 34.10 -15.91
C MET A 9 -35.17 33.38 -16.34
N ALA A 10 -34.32 34.03 -17.15
CA ALA A 10 -33.00 33.51 -17.50
C ALA A 10 -32.06 33.42 -16.27
N ALA A 11 -32.12 34.41 -15.37
CA ALA A 11 -31.36 34.37 -14.12
C ALA A 11 -31.80 33.20 -13.22
N LEU A 12 -33.10 32.98 -13.03
CA LEU A 12 -33.64 31.87 -12.24
C LEU A 12 -33.23 30.48 -12.77
N LEU A 13 -33.19 30.29 -14.09
CA LEU A 13 -32.72 29.05 -14.72
C LEU A 13 -31.21 28.83 -14.55
N GLY A 14 -30.42 29.91 -14.55
CA GLY A 14 -28.97 29.85 -14.32
C GLY A 14 -28.60 29.40 -12.91
N LEU A 15 -29.34 29.82 -11.89
CA LEU A 15 -29.08 29.42 -10.50
C LEU A 15 -29.43 27.95 -10.21
N ALA A 16 -30.39 27.35 -10.93
CA ALA A 16 -30.73 25.93 -10.79
C ALA A 16 -29.70 24.96 -11.45
N ALA A 17 -28.75 25.49 -12.22
CA ALA A 17 -27.67 24.71 -12.82
C ALA A 17 -26.57 24.34 -11.80
N CYS A 18 -26.44 25.09 -10.70
CA CYS A 18 -25.43 24.89 -9.64
C CYS A 18 -25.98 24.15 -8.40
N SER A 19 -27.01 23.32 -8.52
CA SER A 19 -27.51 22.52 -7.38
C SER A 19 -26.48 21.48 -6.92
N ALA A 20 -26.03 21.62 -5.68
CA ALA A 20 -25.12 20.71 -4.98
C ALA A 20 -25.62 19.24 -4.93
N GLU A 21 -26.93 19.01 -5.13
CA GLU A 21 -27.50 17.67 -5.27
C GLU A 21 -26.94 16.90 -6.47
N ARG A 22 -26.56 17.58 -7.57
CA ARG A 22 -25.91 16.88 -8.70
C ARG A 22 -24.47 16.46 -8.39
N VAL A 23 -23.80 17.14 -7.45
CA VAL A 23 -22.46 16.75 -6.97
C VAL A 23 -22.52 15.45 -6.16
N SER A 24 -23.63 15.20 -5.45
CA SER A 24 -23.80 13.97 -4.65
C SER A 24 -23.99 12.70 -5.48
N ASN A 25 -24.36 12.83 -6.77
CA ASN A 25 -24.50 11.71 -7.71
C ASN A 25 -23.17 11.28 -8.36
N PHE A 26 -22.05 11.97 -8.07
CA PHE A 26 -20.75 11.49 -8.51
C PHE A 26 -20.26 10.37 -7.58
N PRO A 27 -19.85 9.22 -8.13
CA PRO A 27 -19.30 8.16 -7.31
C PRO A 27 -18.01 8.64 -6.64
N SER A 28 -18.04 8.75 -5.31
CA SER A 28 -16.88 9.09 -4.51
C SER A 28 -16.02 7.84 -4.30
N TYR A 29 -14.83 7.83 -4.88
CA TYR A 29 -13.85 6.76 -4.68
C TYR A 29 -12.77 7.26 -3.74
N LYS A 30 -12.51 6.50 -2.67
CA LYS A 30 -11.34 6.73 -1.81
C LYS A 30 -10.24 5.76 -2.19
N LEU A 31 -9.08 6.32 -2.53
CA LEU A 31 -7.90 5.55 -2.89
C LEU A 31 -7.36 4.80 -1.68
N LYS A 32 -6.83 3.60 -1.90
CA LYS A 32 -6.05 2.86 -0.90
C LYS A 32 -4.73 3.63 -0.69
N VAL A 33 -4.40 3.98 0.55
CA VAL A 33 -3.16 4.69 0.89
C VAL A 33 -2.37 3.80 1.82
N ILE A 34 -1.15 3.47 1.43
CA ILE A 34 -0.22 2.72 2.29
C ILE A 34 0.30 3.70 3.35
N GLN A 35 0.21 3.33 4.62
CA GLN A 35 0.69 4.14 5.74
C GLN A 35 1.70 3.32 6.56
N GLY A 36 2.92 3.85 6.70
CA GLY A 36 4.02 3.18 7.40
C GLY A 36 5.01 2.52 6.44
N ASN A 37 5.70 1.48 6.91
CA ASN A 37 6.63 0.70 6.09
C ASN A 37 5.83 -0.05 5.02
N GLU A 38 6.02 0.31 3.75
CA GLU A 38 5.49 -0.44 2.61
C GLU A 38 6.29 -1.75 2.45
N LEU A 39 5.59 -2.85 2.16
CA LEU A 39 6.23 -4.13 1.88
C LEU A 39 6.77 -4.11 0.46
N ASP A 40 8.09 -4.02 0.30
CA ASP A 40 8.74 -4.22 -1.00
C ASP A 40 8.91 -5.72 -1.25
N ALA A 41 8.11 -6.25 -2.18
CA ALA A 41 8.11 -7.66 -2.55
C ALA A 41 9.48 -8.13 -3.09
N ARG A 42 10.22 -7.25 -3.79
CA ARG A 42 11.55 -7.56 -4.34
C ARG A 42 12.59 -7.65 -3.22
N ALA A 43 12.49 -6.77 -2.23
CA ALA A 43 13.37 -6.78 -1.06
C ALA A 43 13.15 -8.06 -0.24
N VAL A 44 11.89 -8.44 0.04
CA VAL A 44 11.58 -9.67 0.77
C VAL A 44 12.05 -10.92 0.01
N ALA A 45 11.86 -10.96 -1.31
CA ALA A 45 12.28 -12.10 -2.14
C ALA A 45 13.80 -12.22 -2.32
N SER A 46 14.55 -11.13 -2.12
CA SER A 46 16.02 -11.15 -2.23
C SER A 46 16.73 -11.51 -0.93
N LEU A 47 16.00 -11.75 0.16
CA LEU A 47 16.56 -12.29 1.40
C LEU A 47 17.21 -13.65 1.16
N GLN A 48 18.46 -13.79 1.60
CA GLN A 48 19.22 -15.02 1.48
C GLN A 48 19.81 -15.43 2.83
N PRO A 49 19.86 -16.75 3.14
CA PRO A 49 20.62 -17.24 4.28
C PRO A 49 22.08 -16.78 4.20
N GLY A 50 22.66 -16.42 5.35
CA GLY A 50 24.03 -15.91 5.46
C GLY A 50 24.16 -14.38 5.39
N MET A 51 23.10 -13.65 5.04
CA MET A 51 23.12 -12.18 5.05
C MET A 51 23.38 -11.64 6.46
N SER A 52 24.24 -10.62 6.58
CA SER A 52 24.46 -9.95 7.87
C SER A 52 23.26 -9.10 8.27
N ARG A 53 23.12 -8.81 9.57
CA ARG A 53 22.10 -7.89 10.09
C ARG A 53 22.09 -6.53 9.38
N ASP A 54 23.27 -6.00 9.07
CA ASP A 54 23.40 -4.71 8.38
C ASP A 54 22.91 -4.78 6.93
N GLN A 55 23.18 -5.89 6.23
CA GLN A 55 22.68 -6.12 4.87
C GLN A 55 21.15 -6.23 4.88
N VAL A 56 20.59 -6.97 5.83
CA VAL A 56 19.14 -7.09 6.00
C VAL A 56 18.51 -5.73 6.32
N GLN A 57 19.14 -4.93 7.19
CA GLN A 57 18.66 -3.60 7.53
C GLN A 57 18.76 -2.62 6.35
N LEU A 58 19.79 -2.73 5.50
CA LEU A 58 19.89 -1.94 4.28
C LEU A 58 18.79 -2.30 3.28
N LEU A 59 18.40 -3.58 3.23
CA LEU A 59 17.42 -4.11 2.30
C LEU A 59 15.97 -3.82 2.72
N LEU A 60 15.63 -4.09 3.98
CA LEU A 60 14.26 -4.01 4.51
C LEU A 60 14.00 -2.76 5.37
N GLY A 61 15.06 -2.02 5.70
CA GLY A 61 15.02 -0.95 6.69
C GLY A 61 15.14 -1.44 8.13
N THR A 62 15.06 -0.49 9.06
CA THR A 62 15.11 -0.75 10.50
C THR A 62 13.79 -1.37 10.98
N PRO A 63 13.81 -2.48 11.73
CA PRO A 63 12.60 -3.02 12.33
C PRO A 63 11.99 -2.02 13.32
N LEU A 64 10.66 -1.95 13.38
CA LEU A 64 9.93 -1.00 14.25
C LEU A 64 10.10 -1.34 15.73
N LEU A 65 10.28 -2.62 16.05
CA LEU A 65 10.56 -3.10 17.40
C LEU A 65 11.82 -3.97 17.37
N ARG A 66 12.80 -3.61 18.18
CA ARG A 66 13.95 -4.45 18.50
C ARG A 66 13.76 -4.96 19.92
N ASP A 67 13.45 -6.25 20.06
CA ASP A 67 13.33 -6.86 21.37
C ASP A 67 14.72 -6.97 22.03
N PRO A 68 14.96 -6.31 23.18
CA PRO A 68 16.25 -6.39 23.86
C PRO A 68 16.55 -7.79 24.43
N PHE A 69 15.53 -8.65 24.60
CA PHE A 69 15.67 -10.00 25.14
C PHE A 69 15.91 -11.06 24.06
N HIS A 70 15.52 -10.80 22.81
CA HIS A 70 15.70 -11.70 21.67
C HIS A 70 16.50 -11.02 20.58
N ASN A 71 17.80 -10.82 20.81
CA ASN A 71 18.69 -10.25 19.79
C ASN A 71 18.69 -11.06 18.49
N ASP A 72 18.43 -12.36 18.54
CA ASP A 72 18.46 -13.28 17.40
C ASP A 72 17.17 -13.32 16.59
N ARG A 73 16.18 -12.48 16.91
CA ARG A 73 14.90 -12.44 16.19
C ARG A 73 14.51 -10.99 15.90
N TRP A 74 14.24 -10.69 14.62
CA TRP A 74 13.66 -9.42 14.22
C TRP A 74 12.27 -9.62 13.65
N ASP A 75 11.33 -8.80 14.09
CA ASP A 75 9.94 -8.82 13.61
C ASP A 75 9.63 -7.53 12.83
N TYR A 76 9.19 -7.69 11.59
CA TYR A 76 8.71 -6.63 10.72
C TYR A 76 7.20 -6.76 10.56
N THR A 77 6.48 -5.65 10.74
CA THR A 77 5.03 -5.59 10.53
C THR A 77 4.73 -4.54 9.47
N TYR A 78 4.08 -4.96 8.40
CA TYR A 78 3.68 -4.13 7.27
C TYR A 78 2.18 -3.95 7.31
N ASN A 79 1.75 -2.69 7.47
CA ASN A 79 0.33 -2.36 7.57
C ASN A 79 -0.14 -1.70 6.29
N THR A 80 -1.30 -2.15 5.84
CA THR A 80 -1.96 -1.61 4.68
C THR A 80 -3.33 -1.07 5.09
N SER A 81 -3.45 0.25 5.08
CA SER A 81 -4.67 0.93 5.50
C SER A 81 -5.57 1.28 4.31
N ARG A 82 -6.89 1.22 4.54
CA ARG A 82 -7.90 1.74 3.61
C ARG A 82 -8.83 2.63 4.42
N ASN A 83 -9.00 3.89 4.00
CA ASN A 83 -9.86 4.86 4.69
C ASN A 83 -9.49 5.11 6.17
N GLY A 84 -8.20 5.02 6.52
CA GLY A 84 -7.74 5.19 7.91
C GLY A 84 -7.96 3.97 8.81
N ILE A 85 -8.49 2.86 8.25
CA ILE A 85 -8.64 1.59 8.95
C ILE A 85 -7.57 0.64 8.42
N VAL A 86 -6.80 0.00 9.31
CA VAL A 86 -5.85 -1.04 8.92
C VAL A 86 -6.67 -2.20 8.34
N SER A 87 -6.54 -2.41 7.04
CA SER A 87 -7.32 -3.40 6.30
C SER A 87 -6.60 -4.73 6.25
N GLU A 88 -5.27 -4.69 6.15
CA GLU A 88 -4.43 -5.88 6.05
C GLU A 88 -3.13 -5.60 6.81
N GLN A 89 -2.72 -6.55 7.63
CA GLN A 89 -1.45 -6.55 8.34
C GLN A 89 -0.67 -7.78 7.91
N ARG A 90 0.61 -7.59 7.60
CA ARG A 90 1.51 -8.67 7.20
C ARG A 90 2.74 -8.70 8.09
N THR A 91 3.17 -9.89 8.44
CA THR A 91 4.30 -10.11 9.35
C THR A 91 5.44 -10.83 8.66
N LEU A 92 6.66 -10.42 8.99
CA LEU A 92 7.90 -11.07 8.57
C LEU A 92 8.81 -11.19 9.80
N THR A 93 9.13 -12.42 10.18
CA THR A 93 10.03 -12.74 11.27
C THR A 93 11.32 -13.30 10.71
N LEU A 94 12.44 -12.68 11.09
CA LEU A 94 13.78 -13.08 10.69
C LEU A 94 14.54 -13.64 11.89
N TYR A 95 15.19 -14.78 11.69
CA TYR A 95 16.02 -15.44 12.69
C TYR A 95 17.48 -15.33 12.31
N PHE A 96 18.31 -14.97 13.28
CA PHE A 96 19.73 -14.79 13.13
C PHE A 96 20.48 -15.80 14.00
N ASN A 97 21.65 -16.22 13.55
CA ASN A 97 22.63 -16.98 14.31
C ASN A 97 24.01 -16.43 13.99
N ASN A 98 24.80 -16.08 15.00
CA ASN A 98 26.12 -15.44 14.83
C ASN A 98 26.07 -14.24 13.86
N ASP A 99 25.07 -13.37 14.04
CA ASP A 99 24.80 -12.18 13.20
C ASP A 99 24.50 -12.43 11.73
N GLN A 100 24.20 -13.68 11.36
CA GLN A 100 23.80 -14.07 10.01
C GLN A 100 22.35 -14.56 9.97
N LEU A 101 21.62 -14.17 8.93
CA LEU A 101 20.26 -14.64 8.68
C LEU A 101 20.25 -16.14 8.43
N VAL A 102 19.49 -16.90 9.20
CA VAL A 102 19.36 -18.36 9.02
C VAL A 102 17.97 -18.76 8.53
N ARG A 103 16.95 -17.98 8.86
CA ARG A 103 15.56 -18.30 8.50
C ARG A 103 14.70 -17.05 8.43
N ALA A 104 13.77 -17.04 7.49
CA ALA A 104 12.72 -16.04 7.39
C ALA A 104 11.36 -16.76 7.37
N GLU A 105 10.37 -16.21 8.08
CA GLU A 105 9.00 -16.73 8.09
C GLU A 105 7.97 -15.60 8.19
N GLY A 106 6.71 -15.93 7.91
CA GLY A 106 5.59 -14.99 7.98
C GLY A 106 4.87 -14.84 6.66
N ASP A 107 3.66 -14.30 6.72
CA ASP A 107 2.74 -14.16 5.60
C ASP A 107 3.20 -13.11 4.56
N ALA A 108 4.11 -12.21 4.96
CA ALA A 108 4.77 -11.26 4.06
C ALA A 108 5.54 -11.95 2.92
N ILE A 109 6.09 -13.16 3.15
CA ILE A 109 6.85 -13.91 2.14
C ILE A 109 5.92 -14.41 1.05
N GLN A 110 4.84 -15.09 1.42
CA GLN A 110 3.82 -15.56 0.47
C GLN A 110 3.25 -14.39 -0.33
N TYR A 111 2.97 -13.27 0.33
CA TYR A 111 2.47 -12.08 -0.36
C TYR A 111 3.49 -11.52 -1.36
N ALA A 112 4.77 -11.46 -1.00
CA ALA A 112 5.83 -11.01 -1.90
C ALA A 112 5.92 -11.89 -3.16
N ILE A 113 5.85 -13.22 -3.00
CA ILE A 113 5.86 -14.17 -4.12
C ILE A 113 4.65 -13.91 -5.04
N GLN A 114 3.45 -13.78 -4.47
CA GLN A 114 2.22 -13.51 -5.23
C GLN A 114 2.29 -12.18 -6.00
N GLN A 115 2.85 -11.13 -5.39
CA GLN A 115 3.04 -9.83 -6.04
C GLN A 115 3.98 -9.94 -7.25
N LEU A 116 5.10 -10.64 -7.10
CA LEU A 116 6.08 -10.83 -8.17
C LEU A 116 5.51 -11.67 -9.31
N GLU A 117 4.78 -12.74 -9.00
CA GLU A 117 4.09 -13.58 -9.99
C GLU A 117 3.03 -12.76 -10.75
N ALA A 118 2.26 -11.92 -10.06
CA ALA A 118 1.27 -11.05 -10.68
C ALA A 118 1.92 -9.99 -11.59
N GLU A 119 3.05 -9.42 -11.19
CA GLU A 119 3.84 -8.47 -12.00
C GLU A 119 4.35 -9.15 -13.29
N GLN A 120 4.85 -10.38 -13.19
CA GLN A 120 5.29 -11.19 -14.34
C GLN A 120 4.14 -11.58 -15.27
N ALA A 121 2.99 -11.98 -14.72
CA ALA A 121 1.80 -12.32 -15.51
C ALA A 121 1.25 -11.09 -16.26
N ALA A 122 1.24 -9.92 -15.61
CA ALA A 122 0.85 -8.67 -16.25
C ALA A 122 1.82 -8.26 -17.37
N ALA A 123 3.13 -8.42 -17.16
CA ALA A 123 4.14 -8.16 -18.18
C ALA A 123 4.02 -9.09 -19.39
N ALA A 124 3.73 -10.38 -19.17
CA ALA A 124 3.52 -11.35 -20.24
C ALA A 124 2.28 -11.02 -21.10
N GLN A 125 1.21 -10.50 -20.49
CA GLN A 125 -0.01 -10.10 -21.21
C GLN A 125 0.19 -8.82 -22.04
N GLN A 126 1.15 -7.95 -21.67
CA GLN A 126 1.48 -6.74 -22.43
C GLN A 126 2.39 -7.00 -23.64
N GLN A 127 2.95 -8.20 -23.77
CA GLN A 127 3.86 -8.60 -24.85
C GLN A 127 3.21 -9.46 -25.94
N GLN A 128 1.90 -9.74 -25.85
CA GLN A 128 1.15 -10.40 -26.92
C GLN A 128 0.66 -9.36 -27.94
N PRO A 129 0.97 -9.54 -29.25
CA PRO A 129 0.54 -8.62 -30.31
C PRO A 129 -0.97 -8.67 -30.57
#